data_AF-A0A7Y6A659-F1
#
_entry.id   AF-A0A7Y6A659-F1
#
_cell.length_a   1.000
_cell.length_b   1.000
_cell.length_c   1.000
_cell.angle_alpha   90.00
_cell.angle_beta   90.00
_cell.angle_gamma   90.00
#
_symmetry.space_group_name_H-M   'P 1'
#
loop_
_entity.id
_entity.type
_entity.pdbx_description
1 polymer ?
#
loop_
_entity_poly.entity_id
_entity_poly.type
_entity_poly.pdbx_seq_one_letter_code
_entity_poly.pdbx_strand_id
1 'polypeptide(L)'
;EGGSLVMIGSPAGQRGNFGQTNYAAAKAGIAAMVRTWSMELGRAGITVNAVVPVAATAMTETIPAFAPFIEAMRRGEPLPDVLRKGEGFGTPEDCAALVAYLVSDAARGVTGQCVGIGGDKLALWSHPQEVSVAYADGGWTPAAIAAAWSTSVGRTPESVGIPAPDLSGV
;
A
#
# COMPACT_ATOMS: atom_id res chain seq x y z
N GLU A 1 -4.42 29.92 6.97
CA GLU A 1 -4.23 28.67 7.75
C GLU A 1 -4.35 27.49 6.81
N GLY A 2 -3.54 26.45 7.00
CA GLY A 2 -3.53 25.22 6.20
C GLY A 2 -3.75 24.00 7.10
N GLY A 3 -3.49 22.79 6.60
CA GLY A 3 -3.70 21.58 7.41
C GLY A 3 -3.07 20.32 6.83
N SER A 4 -3.26 19.21 7.54
CA SER A 4 -2.79 17.90 7.10
C SER A 4 -3.86 16.85 7.34
N LEU A 5 -4.24 16.14 6.29
CA LEU A 5 -5.11 14.97 6.34
C LEU A 5 -4.25 13.72 6.19
N VAL A 6 -4.23 12.90 7.23
CA VAL A 6 -3.53 11.61 7.25
C VAL A 6 -4.57 10.49 7.26
N MET A 7 -4.69 9.82 6.11
CA MET A 7 -5.65 8.76 5.88
C MET A 7 -5.00 7.40 6.18
N ILE A 8 -5.81 6.38 6.48
CA ILE A 8 -5.30 5.02 6.76
C ILE A 8 -5.66 4.07 5.62
N GLY A 9 -4.68 3.80 4.77
CA GLY A 9 -4.74 2.82 3.69
C GLY A 9 -4.51 1.38 4.18
N SER A 10 -4.13 0.51 3.25
CA SER A 10 -3.73 -0.88 3.53
C SER A 10 -3.08 -1.48 2.27
N PRO A 11 -2.12 -2.42 2.41
CA PRO A 11 -1.64 -3.20 1.27
C PRO A 11 -2.77 -3.91 0.53
N ALA A 12 -3.84 -4.31 1.23
CA ALA A 12 -5.01 -4.93 0.62
C ALA A 12 -5.73 -3.99 -0.36
N GLY A 13 -5.72 -2.67 -0.10
CA GLY A 13 -6.25 -1.67 -1.04
C GLY A 13 -5.32 -1.39 -2.23
N GLN A 14 -4.05 -1.77 -2.15
CA GLN A 14 -3.07 -1.56 -3.21
C GLN A 14 -2.94 -2.77 -4.14
N ARG A 15 -3.03 -3.99 -3.59
CA ARG A 15 -2.79 -5.25 -4.31
C ARG A 15 -3.99 -6.19 -4.34
N GLY A 16 -4.98 -5.98 -3.47
CA GLY A 16 -6.01 -6.97 -3.16
C GLY A 16 -5.52 -7.98 -2.11
N ASN A 17 -6.48 -8.59 -1.39
CA ASN A 17 -6.20 -9.69 -0.48
C ASN A 17 -7.39 -10.66 -0.44
N PHE A 18 -7.09 -11.96 -0.43
CA PHE A 18 -8.12 -13.01 -0.45
C PHE A 18 -9.02 -12.91 0.79
N GLY A 19 -10.33 -13.03 0.60
CA GLY A 19 -11.32 -12.93 1.69
C GLY A 19 -11.60 -11.51 2.19
N GLN A 20 -10.98 -10.47 1.61
CA GLN A 20 -11.10 -9.08 2.06
C GLN A 20 -11.73 -8.13 1.02
N THR A 21 -12.65 -8.59 0.17
CA THR A 21 -13.21 -7.79 -0.94
C THR A 21 -13.72 -6.41 -0.51
N ASN A 22 -14.56 -6.34 0.53
CA ASN A 22 -15.12 -5.09 1.05
C ASN A 22 -14.04 -4.16 1.63
N TYR A 23 -13.11 -4.73 2.39
CA TYR A 23 -12.01 -4.01 3.02
C TYR A 23 -11.03 -3.47 1.96
N ALA A 24 -10.61 -4.31 1.01
CA ALA A 24 -9.74 -3.93 -0.10
C ALA A 24 -10.37 -2.80 -0.94
N ALA A 25 -11.65 -2.91 -1.29
CA ALA A 25 -12.37 -1.87 -2.01
C ALA A 25 -12.39 -0.54 -1.25
N ALA A 26 -12.72 -0.57 0.06
CA ALA A 26 -12.71 0.64 0.89
C ALA A 26 -11.32 1.28 0.98
N LYS A 27 -10.26 0.47 1.17
CA LYS A 27 -8.88 0.95 1.27
C LYS A 27 -8.33 1.47 -0.07
N ALA A 28 -8.73 0.88 -1.19
CA ALA A 28 -8.43 1.41 -2.53
C ALA A 28 -9.13 2.76 -2.76
N GLY A 29 -10.39 2.89 -2.29
CA GLY A 29 -11.13 4.15 -2.30
C GLY A 29 -10.41 5.26 -1.54
N ILE A 30 -9.81 4.94 -0.39
CA ILE A 30 -8.97 5.90 0.36
C ILE A 30 -7.78 6.39 -0.47
N ALA A 31 -7.08 5.50 -1.19
CA ALA A 31 -5.97 5.93 -2.04
C ALA A 31 -6.43 6.87 -3.17
N ALA A 32 -7.64 6.64 -3.72
CA ALA A 32 -8.25 7.57 -4.67
C ALA A 32 -8.60 8.92 -4.03
N MET A 33 -9.21 8.93 -2.85
CA MET A 33 -9.50 10.17 -2.11
C MET A 33 -8.22 10.96 -1.82
N VAL A 34 -7.13 10.30 -1.42
CA VAL A 34 -5.84 10.96 -1.19
C VAL A 34 -5.33 11.71 -2.42
N ARG A 35 -5.39 11.06 -3.60
CA ARG A 35 -4.96 11.70 -4.85
C ARG A 35 -5.87 12.85 -5.25
N THR A 36 -7.18 12.69 -5.09
CA THR A 36 -8.15 13.72 -5.48
C THR A 36 -8.09 14.93 -4.55
N TRP A 37 -8.18 14.68 -3.24
CA TRP A 37 -8.20 15.74 -2.23
C TRP A 37 -6.87 16.49 -2.13
N SER A 38 -5.74 15.87 -2.46
CA SER A 38 -4.46 16.59 -2.51
C SER A 38 -4.48 17.72 -3.55
N MET A 39 -5.16 17.52 -4.68
CA MET A 39 -5.33 18.53 -5.72
C MET A 39 -6.40 19.55 -5.33
N GLU A 40 -7.55 19.09 -4.86
CA GLU A 40 -8.70 19.95 -4.52
C GLU A 40 -8.39 20.88 -3.34
N LEU A 41 -7.71 20.37 -2.32
CA LEU A 41 -7.44 21.10 -1.08
C LEU A 41 -6.07 21.81 -1.09
N GLY A 42 -5.27 21.64 -2.16
CA GLY A 42 -3.95 22.27 -2.28
C GLY A 42 -4.01 23.80 -2.22
N ARG A 43 -5.06 24.43 -2.78
CA ARG A 43 -5.27 25.89 -2.69
C ARG A 43 -5.53 26.39 -1.27
N ALA A 44 -6.04 25.53 -0.39
CA ALA A 44 -6.23 25.83 1.03
C ALA A 44 -4.97 25.54 1.87
N GLY A 45 -3.84 25.17 1.25
CA GLY A 45 -2.62 24.80 1.97
C GLY A 45 -2.78 23.51 2.78
N ILE A 46 -3.67 22.61 2.36
CA ILE A 46 -3.90 21.32 3.02
C ILE A 46 -3.13 20.22 2.28
N THR A 47 -2.30 19.48 3.00
CA THR A 47 -1.66 18.26 2.50
C THR A 47 -2.54 17.05 2.79
N VAL A 48 -2.59 16.08 1.86
CA VAL A 48 -3.39 14.86 2.02
C VAL A 48 -2.53 13.66 1.67
N ASN A 49 -2.32 12.74 2.61
CA ASN A 49 -1.53 11.52 2.39
C ASN A 49 -2.18 10.33 3.08
N ALA A 50 -1.82 9.10 2.68
CA ALA A 50 -2.19 7.88 3.38
C ALA A 50 -0.98 7.18 3.99
N VAL A 51 -1.16 6.66 5.19
CA VAL A 51 -0.30 5.63 5.80
C VAL A 51 -0.82 4.26 5.39
N VAL A 52 0.05 3.38 4.91
CA VAL A 52 -0.23 2.00 4.53
C VAL A 52 0.47 1.07 5.54
N PRO A 53 -0.13 0.81 6.71
CA PRO A 53 0.55 0.12 7.79
C PRO A 53 0.70 -1.38 7.51
N VAL A 54 1.83 -1.94 7.95
CA VAL A 54 2.03 -3.37 8.15
C VAL A 54 2.42 -3.58 9.61
N ALA A 55 1.47 -4.01 10.43
CA ALA A 55 1.71 -4.13 11.87
C ALA A 55 0.98 -5.34 12.45
N ALA A 56 1.57 -5.90 13.50
CA ALA A 56 0.93 -6.81 14.41
C ALA A 56 -0.28 -6.12 15.05
N THR A 57 -1.47 -6.45 14.58
CA THR A 57 -2.75 -6.00 15.13
C THR A 57 -3.66 -7.19 15.36
N ALA A 58 -4.78 -7.00 16.05
CA ALA A 58 -5.83 -8.02 16.17
C ALA A 58 -6.27 -8.61 14.81
N MET A 59 -6.08 -7.87 13.70
CA MET A 59 -6.37 -8.37 12.36
C MET A 59 -5.33 -9.37 11.85
N THR A 60 -4.04 -9.18 12.17
CA THR A 60 -2.95 -10.10 11.76
C THR A 60 -2.78 -11.27 12.73
N GLU A 61 -3.31 -11.17 13.95
CA GLU A 61 -3.40 -12.29 14.91
C GLU A 61 -4.17 -13.49 14.37
N THR A 62 -5.09 -13.26 13.43
CA THR A 62 -5.86 -14.32 12.79
C THR A 62 -5.10 -15.04 11.67
N ILE A 63 -3.89 -14.58 11.33
CA ILE A 63 -3.02 -15.22 10.31
C ILE A 63 -2.13 -16.24 11.02
N PRO A 64 -2.31 -17.56 10.79
CA PRO A 64 -1.58 -18.59 11.54
C PRO A 64 -0.06 -18.49 11.44
N ALA A 65 0.45 -18.03 10.29
CA ALA A 65 1.89 -17.85 10.05
C ALA A 65 2.52 -16.79 10.97
N PHE A 66 1.76 -15.81 11.44
CA PHE A 66 2.26 -14.77 12.34
C PHE A 66 2.04 -15.08 13.82
N ALA A 67 1.24 -16.09 14.17
CA ALA A 67 0.90 -16.39 15.56
C ALA A 67 2.12 -16.63 16.47
N PRO A 68 3.16 -17.40 16.07
CA PRO A 68 4.36 -17.60 16.90
C PRO A 68 5.12 -16.29 17.15
N PHE A 69 5.19 -15.44 16.14
CA PHE A 69 5.91 -14.16 16.20
C PHE A 69 5.17 -13.12 17.03
N ILE A 70 3.83 -13.11 16.94
CA ILE A 70 3.01 -12.24 17.79
C ILE A 70 3.14 -12.66 19.25
N GLU A 71 3.18 -13.96 19.54
CA GLU A 71 3.40 -14.44 20.91
C GLU A 71 4.81 -14.08 21.42
N ALA A 72 5.84 -14.25 20.60
CA ALA A 72 7.20 -13.81 20.91
C ALA A 72 7.25 -12.29 21.23
N MET A 73 6.59 -11.47 20.41
CA MET A 73 6.48 -10.02 20.66
C MET A 73 5.79 -9.70 21.99
N ARG A 74 4.72 -10.41 22.35
CA ARG A 74 4.02 -10.22 23.65
C ARG A 74 4.92 -10.55 24.84
N ARG A 75 5.88 -11.46 24.67
CA ARG A 75 6.92 -11.77 25.67
C ARG A 75 8.09 -10.78 25.66
N GLY A 76 8.08 -9.79 24.77
CA GLY A 76 9.15 -8.81 24.61
C GLY A 76 10.37 -9.34 23.85
N GLU A 77 10.22 -10.44 23.11
CA GLU A 77 11.29 -10.98 22.28
C GLU A 77 11.42 -10.19 20.96
N PRO A 78 12.66 -9.99 20.46
CA PRO A 78 12.88 -9.30 19.21
C PRO A 78 12.36 -10.14 18.03
N LEU A 79 11.77 -9.46 17.04
CA LEU A 79 11.43 -10.07 15.77
C LEU A 79 12.69 -10.23 14.88
N PRO A 80 12.80 -11.33 14.12
CA PRO A 80 13.83 -11.49 13.09
C PRO A 80 13.83 -10.36 12.04
N ASP A 81 15.03 -10.06 11.51
CA ASP A 81 15.25 -9.05 10.47
C ASP A 81 14.41 -9.27 9.21
N VAL A 82 14.22 -10.53 8.79
CA VAL A 82 13.39 -10.85 7.62
C VAL A 82 11.94 -10.42 7.80
N LEU A 83 11.41 -10.50 9.02
CA LEU A 83 10.07 -10.00 9.34
C LEU A 83 10.05 -8.47 9.44
N ARG A 84 10.99 -7.88 10.20
CA ARG A 84 10.98 -6.42 10.40
C ARG A 84 11.30 -5.64 9.13
N LYS A 85 12.28 -6.07 8.33
CA LYS A 85 12.75 -5.38 7.12
C LYS A 85 12.11 -5.91 5.84
N GLY A 86 12.05 -7.23 5.68
CA GLY A 86 11.52 -7.87 4.48
C GLY A 86 10.01 -7.65 4.36
N GLU A 87 9.29 -8.13 5.35
CA GLU A 87 7.82 -8.03 5.41
C GLU A 87 7.34 -6.66 5.91
N GLY A 88 8.19 -5.92 6.62
CA GLY A 88 7.77 -4.68 7.29
C GLY A 88 6.83 -4.97 8.47
N PHE A 89 6.95 -6.13 9.10
CA PHE A 89 6.09 -6.52 10.21
C PHE A 89 6.67 -6.05 11.54
N GLY A 90 5.86 -5.37 12.34
CA GLY A 90 6.28 -4.78 13.61
C GLY A 90 5.13 -4.36 14.50
N THR A 91 5.39 -3.50 15.48
CA THR A 91 4.36 -3.01 16.40
C THR A 91 3.56 -1.83 15.79
N PRO A 92 2.42 -1.44 16.38
CA PRO A 92 1.75 -0.19 16.01
C PRO A 92 2.65 1.06 16.17
N GLU A 93 3.55 1.06 17.15
CA GLU A 93 4.51 2.15 17.39
C GLU A 93 5.50 2.30 16.23
N ASP A 94 5.90 1.19 15.58
CA ASP A 94 6.72 1.23 14.37
C ASP A 94 6.03 2.04 13.24
N CYS A 95 4.69 2.13 13.23
CA CYS A 95 3.93 2.93 12.26
C CYS A 95 3.70 4.38 12.68
N ALA A 96 3.73 4.68 13.99
CA ALA A 96 3.30 5.97 14.54
C ALA A 96 4.19 7.15 14.09
N ALA A 97 5.48 6.90 13.90
CA ALA A 97 6.45 7.92 13.49
C ALA A 97 6.08 8.59 12.15
N LEU A 98 5.53 7.84 11.19
CA LEU A 98 5.11 8.39 9.90
C LEU A 98 3.92 9.34 10.05
N VAL A 99 2.97 9.03 10.94
CA VAL A 99 1.83 9.93 11.21
C VAL A 99 2.34 11.24 11.79
N ALA A 100 3.24 11.18 12.78
CA ALA A 100 3.86 12.36 13.38
C ALA A 100 4.62 13.20 12.35
N TYR A 101 5.39 12.56 11.46
CA TYR A 101 6.06 13.24 10.36
C TYR A 101 5.06 13.95 9.43
N LEU A 102 4.02 13.26 8.95
CA LEU A 102 3.08 13.80 7.96
C LEU A 102 2.25 14.99 8.47
N VAL A 103 2.07 15.14 9.78
CA VAL A 103 1.41 16.31 10.38
C VAL A 103 2.38 17.46 10.71
N SER A 104 3.69 17.19 10.71
CA SER A 104 4.73 18.16 11.05
C SER A 104 4.99 19.21 9.95
N ASP A 105 5.69 20.29 10.31
CA ASP A 105 6.15 21.29 9.34
C ASP A 105 7.16 20.74 8.34
N ALA A 106 7.90 19.69 8.69
CA ALA A 106 8.86 19.06 7.78
C ALA A 106 8.17 18.40 6.57
N ALA A 107 6.90 18.02 6.69
CA ALA A 107 6.14 17.34 5.64
C ALA A 107 5.26 18.28 4.79
N ARG A 108 5.42 19.61 4.87
CA ARG A 108 4.56 20.57 4.14
C ARG A 108 4.64 20.45 2.62
N GLY A 109 5.72 19.88 2.08
CA GLY A 109 5.87 19.57 0.66
C GLY A 109 5.33 18.19 0.24
N VAL A 110 4.83 17.38 1.18
CA VAL A 110 4.40 16.00 0.92
C VAL A 110 2.88 15.97 0.81
N THR A 111 2.34 15.66 -0.37
CA THR A 111 0.90 15.52 -0.60
C THR A 111 0.61 14.52 -1.71
N GLY A 112 -0.56 13.90 -1.69
CA GLY A 112 -1.03 12.91 -2.66
C GLY A 112 -0.42 11.52 -2.52
N GLN A 113 0.38 11.25 -1.48
CA GLN A 113 1.18 10.02 -1.39
C GLN A 113 0.50 8.93 -0.56
N CYS A 114 0.69 7.67 -0.95
CA CYS A 114 0.42 6.50 -0.11
C CYS A 114 1.77 5.93 0.34
N VAL A 115 2.06 6.00 1.64
CA VAL A 115 3.37 5.63 2.20
C VAL A 115 3.19 4.45 3.14
N GLY A 116 3.83 3.33 2.83
CA GLY A 116 3.87 2.15 3.67
C GLY A 116 4.88 2.26 4.80
N ILE A 117 4.51 1.79 5.99
CA ILE A 117 5.40 1.72 7.14
C ILE A 117 5.05 0.51 8.01
N GLY A 118 6.08 -0.08 8.63
CA GLY A 118 5.95 -1.15 9.60
C GLY A 118 7.29 -1.83 9.86
N GLY A 119 7.49 -2.35 11.07
CA GLY A 119 8.80 -2.87 11.48
C GLY A 119 9.89 -1.84 11.22
N ASP A 120 10.86 -2.20 10.38
CA ASP A 120 11.99 -1.35 9.99
C ASP A 120 11.88 -0.87 8.52
N LYS A 121 10.69 -0.97 7.91
CA LYS A 121 10.45 -0.70 6.50
C LYS A 121 9.63 0.57 6.30
N LEU A 122 10.11 1.45 5.41
CA LEU A 122 9.39 2.60 4.86
C LEU A 122 9.34 2.46 3.34
N ALA A 123 8.14 2.58 2.74
CA ALA A 123 7.94 2.37 1.31
C ALA A 123 7.01 3.43 0.72
N LEU A 124 7.27 3.84 -0.53
CA LEU A 124 6.36 4.68 -1.29
C LEU A 124 5.58 3.81 -2.29
N TRP A 125 4.25 3.89 -2.26
CA TRP A 125 3.40 3.24 -3.26
C TRP A 125 3.23 4.14 -4.47
N SER A 126 3.38 3.57 -5.66
CA SER A 126 3.20 4.29 -6.92
C SER A 126 1.75 4.75 -7.10
N HIS A 127 1.57 5.90 -7.75
CA HIS A 127 0.29 6.20 -8.36
C HIS A 127 0.03 5.23 -9.53
N PRO A 128 -1.24 4.95 -9.86
CA PRO A 128 -1.56 4.18 -11.07
C PRO A 128 -1.00 4.86 -12.31
N GLN A 129 -0.38 4.09 -13.19
CA GLN A 129 0.12 4.54 -14.48
C GLN A 129 -0.12 3.48 -15.55
N GLU A 130 -0.21 3.88 -16.81
CA GLU A 130 -0.26 2.95 -17.93
C GLU A 130 1.08 2.19 -18.03
N VAL A 131 1.03 0.86 -17.92
CA VAL A 131 2.23 0.01 -17.93
C VAL A 131 2.60 -0.51 -19.32
N SER A 132 1.63 -0.58 -20.23
CA SER A 132 1.83 -0.98 -21.62
C SER A 132 0.71 -0.41 -22.49
N VAL A 133 1.06 0.06 -23.68
CA VAL A 133 0.14 0.73 -24.61
C VAL A 133 0.33 0.17 -26.01
N ALA A 134 -0.77 -0.02 -26.73
CA ALA A 134 -0.77 -0.39 -28.14
C ALA A 134 -1.77 0.47 -28.91
N TYR A 135 -1.45 0.73 -30.18
CA TYR A 135 -2.25 1.59 -31.06
C TYR A 135 -2.75 0.78 -32.26
N ALA A 136 -3.95 1.14 -32.74
CA ALA A 136 -4.53 0.60 -33.96
C ALA A 136 -5.22 1.72 -34.75
N ASP A 137 -4.87 1.85 -36.03
CA ASP A 137 -5.49 2.83 -36.91
C ASP A 137 -6.96 2.46 -37.16
N GLY A 138 -7.88 3.41 -36.93
CA GLY A 138 -9.32 3.16 -37.04
C GLY A 138 -9.94 2.46 -35.82
N GLY A 139 -9.16 2.20 -34.76
CA GLY A 139 -9.63 1.63 -33.51
C GLY A 139 -9.51 0.10 -33.42
N TRP A 140 -9.84 -0.43 -32.24
CA TRP A 140 -9.71 -1.85 -31.93
C TRP A 140 -11.01 -2.61 -32.14
N THR A 141 -10.94 -3.79 -32.77
CA THR A 141 -12.02 -4.80 -32.76
C THR A 141 -11.70 -5.90 -31.74
N PRO A 142 -12.68 -6.65 -31.21
CA PRO A 142 -12.40 -7.77 -30.32
C PRO A 142 -11.42 -8.80 -30.90
N ALA A 143 -11.53 -9.10 -32.20
CA ALA A 143 -10.62 -10.03 -32.88
C ALA A 143 -9.18 -9.48 -32.97
N ALA A 144 -9.01 -8.19 -33.27
CA ALA A 144 -7.70 -7.54 -33.30
C ALA A 144 -7.04 -7.51 -31.91
N ILE A 145 -7.82 -7.24 -30.85
CA ILE A 145 -7.34 -7.29 -29.46
C ILE A 145 -6.87 -8.71 -29.13
N ALA A 146 -7.68 -9.72 -29.41
CA ALA A 146 -7.32 -11.12 -29.11
C ALA A 146 -6.05 -11.57 -29.83
N ALA A 147 -5.88 -11.18 -31.10
CA ALA A 147 -4.68 -11.49 -31.88
C ALA A 147 -3.43 -10.75 -31.38
N ALA A 148 -3.58 -9.52 -30.89
CA ALA A 148 -2.48 -8.70 -30.41
C ALA A 148 -2.17 -8.91 -28.91
N TRP A 149 -3.07 -9.50 -28.12
CA TRP A 149 -2.98 -9.47 -26.66
C TRP A 149 -1.64 -9.97 -26.13
N SER A 150 -1.26 -11.21 -26.48
CA SER A 150 -0.03 -11.84 -26.00
C SER A 150 1.25 -11.23 -26.58
N THR A 151 1.15 -10.45 -27.65
CA THR A 151 2.30 -9.81 -28.33
C THR A 151 2.41 -8.32 -28.04
N SER A 152 1.43 -7.71 -27.34
CA SER A 152 1.37 -6.27 -27.04
C SER A 152 1.09 -6.02 -25.54
N VAL A 153 -0.04 -5.40 -25.19
CA VAL A 153 -0.38 -4.97 -23.83
C VAL A 153 -0.49 -6.12 -22.82
N GLY A 154 -0.79 -7.33 -23.29
CA GLY A 154 -0.87 -8.53 -22.46
C GLY A 154 0.43 -9.31 -22.32
N ARG A 155 1.56 -8.82 -22.85
CA ARG A 155 2.86 -9.51 -22.77
C ARG A 155 3.40 -9.63 -21.35
N THR A 156 3.14 -8.65 -20.52
CA THR A 156 3.61 -8.58 -19.12
C THR A 156 2.47 -8.09 -18.23
N PRO A 157 1.51 -8.97 -17.89
CA PRO A 157 0.43 -8.64 -16.97
C PRO A 157 0.97 -8.35 -15.56
N GLU A 158 0.40 -7.34 -14.89
CA GLU A 158 0.75 -7.00 -13.52
C GLU A 158 0.25 -8.07 -12.54
N SER A 159 1.03 -8.30 -11.47
CA SER A 159 0.67 -9.25 -10.42
C SER A 159 -0.32 -8.66 -9.41
N VAL A 160 -1.19 -9.51 -8.88
CA VAL A 160 -2.17 -9.17 -7.84
C VAL A 160 -1.93 -9.96 -6.56
N GLY A 161 -2.55 -9.52 -5.48
CA GLY A 161 -2.41 -10.11 -4.17
C GLY A 161 -1.18 -9.60 -3.41
N ILE A 162 -1.30 -9.58 -2.10
CA ILE A 162 -0.15 -9.43 -1.22
C ILE A 162 0.58 -10.80 -1.25
N PRO A 163 1.88 -10.85 -1.60
CA PRO A 163 2.63 -12.10 -1.54
C PRO A 163 2.58 -12.70 -0.14
N ALA A 164 2.57 -14.02 -0.05
CA ALA A 164 2.75 -14.67 1.24
C ALA A 164 4.13 -14.28 1.80
N PRO A 165 4.24 -14.09 3.12
CA PRO A 165 5.53 -13.77 3.75
C PRO A 165 6.56 -14.83 3.41
N ASP A 166 7.76 -14.42 2.99
CA ASP A 166 8.86 -15.37 2.81
C ASP A 166 9.55 -15.60 4.16
N LEU A 167 9.15 -16.68 4.82
CA LEU A 167 9.68 -17.08 6.13
C LEU A 167 10.77 -18.16 6.02
N SER A 168 11.30 -18.41 4.81
CA SER A 168 12.31 -19.46 4.60
C SER A 168 13.63 -19.22 5.36
N GLY A 169 13.86 -17.99 5.83
CA GLY A 169 15.02 -17.58 6.62
C GLY A 169 14.77 -17.40 8.13
N VAL A 170 13.64 -17.87 8.66
CA VAL A 170 13.29 -17.80 10.10
C VAL A 170 13.39 -19.17 10.76
#